data_AF-A0A329RWA3-F1
#
_entry.id   AF-A0A329RWA3-F1
#
_cell.length_a   1.000
_cell.length_b   1.000
_cell.length_c   1.000
_cell.angle_alpha   90.00
_cell.angle_beta   90.00
_cell.angle_gamma   90.00
#
_symmetry.space_group_name_H-M   'P 1'
#
loop_
_entity.id
_entity.type
_entity.pdbx_description
1 polymer ?
#
loop_
_entity_poly.entity_id
_entity_poly.type
_entity_poly.pdbx_seq_one_letter_code
_entity_poly.pdbx_strand_id
1 'polypeptide(L)'
;MEKILEAFKTNLTPAQAMKLFTAPKDAKRTWPEHYMYLVAISEACGGGADYLVLNNVVQYASADLRTVLMAKLDGTRQDYLQQAEELAHFA
;
A
#
# COMPACT_ATOMS: atom_id res chain seq x y z
N MET A 1 -6.95 22.01 17.63
CA MET A 1 -6.46 20.62 17.56
C MET A 1 -5.71 20.38 16.25
N GLU A 2 -6.18 20.91 15.12
CA GLU A 2 -5.55 20.80 13.79
C GLU A 2 -4.09 21.28 13.72
N LYS A 3 -3.75 22.44 14.33
CA LYS A 3 -2.36 22.96 14.33
C LYS A 3 -1.34 22.07 15.04
N ILE A 4 -1.77 21.34 16.07
CA ILE A 4 -0.91 20.37 16.77
C ILE A 4 -0.69 19.15 15.86
N LEU A 5 -1.75 18.65 15.23
CA LEU A 5 -1.68 17.55 14.27
C LEU A 5 -0.75 17.85 13.09
N GLU A 6 -0.76 19.07 12.58
CA GLU A 6 0.12 19.51 11.49
C GLU A 6 1.60 19.57 11.91
N ALA A 7 1.89 20.01 13.14
CA ALA A 7 3.25 20.04 13.68
C ALA A 7 3.84 18.63 13.96
N PHE A 8 2.98 17.64 14.21
CA PHE A 8 3.37 16.24 14.45
C PHE A 8 3.22 15.34 13.22
N LYS A 9 2.73 15.87 12.08
CA LYS A 9 2.66 15.11 10.83
C LYS A 9 4.08 14.76 10.39
N THR A 10 4.36 13.46 10.33
CA THR A 10 5.61 12.97 9.76
C THR A 10 5.45 12.96 8.25
N ASN A 11 6.00 13.98 7.60
CA ASN A 11 5.99 14.05 6.14
C ASN A 11 7.14 13.19 5.60
N LEU A 12 6.80 12.11 4.91
CA LEU A 12 7.76 11.31 4.18
C LEU A 12 8.14 12.06 2.89
N THR A 13 9.44 12.15 2.62
CA THR A 13 9.88 12.54 1.29
C THR A 13 9.47 11.48 0.27
N PRO A 14 9.28 11.84 -1.02
CA PRO A 14 8.98 10.85 -2.06
C PRO A 14 9.98 9.69 -2.10
N ALA A 15 11.27 9.97 -1.88
CA ALA A 15 12.32 8.95 -1.84
C ALA A 15 12.15 7.97 -0.67
N GLN A 16 11.78 8.46 0.52
CA GLN A 16 11.51 7.61 1.68
C GLN A 16 10.25 6.77 1.46
N ALA A 17 9.17 7.38 0.96
CA ALA A 17 7.93 6.67 0.67
C ALA A 17 8.16 5.55 -0.37
N MET A 18 8.87 5.84 -1.46
CA MET A 18 9.22 4.83 -2.47
C MET A 18 10.02 3.66 -1.91
N LYS A 19 10.94 3.90 -0.97
CA LYS A 19 11.67 2.83 -0.29
C LYS A 19 10.72 1.93 0.51
N LEU A 20 9.69 2.51 1.14
CA LEU A 20 8.71 1.75 1.93
C LEU A 20 7.69 1.02 1.02
N PHE A 21 7.27 1.64 -0.08
CA PHE A 21 6.37 1.02 -1.08
C PHE A 21 7.01 -0.14 -1.86
N THR A 22 8.33 -0.24 -1.87
CA THR A 22 9.05 -1.34 -2.53
C THR A 22 9.58 -2.38 -1.53
N ALA A 23 9.26 -2.22 -0.25
CA ALA A 23 9.60 -3.21 0.76
C ALA A 23 8.61 -4.39 0.73
N PRO A 24 9.07 -5.63 0.89
CA PRO A 24 8.18 -6.77 1.10
C PRO A 24 7.43 -6.63 2.43
N LYS A 25 6.25 -7.25 2.52
CA LYS A 25 5.47 -7.32 3.76
C LYS A 25 6.28 -8.00 4.87
N ASP A 26 6.19 -7.44 6.08
CA ASP A 26 6.73 -8.08 7.28
C ASP A 26 6.06 -9.46 7.49
N ALA A 27 6.85 -10.50 7.77
CA ALA A 27 6.33 -11.86 7.96
C ALA A 27 5.33 -11.96 9.13
N LYS A 28 5.40 -11.04 10.10
CA LYS A 28 4.49 -11.00 11.26
C LYS A 28 3.18 -10.26 11.01
N ARG A 29 3.06 -9.51 9.91
CA ARG A 29 1.82 -8.80 9.55
C ARG A 29 0.96 -9.64 8.62
N THR A 30 -0.35 -9.54 8.79
CA THR A 30 -1.32 -10.00 7.79
C THR A 30 -1.35 -9.04 6.60
N TRP A 31 -1.91 -9.48 5.46
CA TRP A 31 -2.07 -8.60 4.29
C TRP A 31 -3.02 -7.41 4.54
N PRO A 32 -4.16 -7.56 5.24
CA PRO A 32 -5.00 -6.41 5.60
C PRO A 32 -4.27 -5.39 6.48
N GLU A 33 -3.49 -5.82 7.47
CA GLU A 33 -2.66 -4.91 8.29
C GLU A 33 -1.58 -4.22 7.44
N HIS A 34 -0.98 -4.94 6.50
CA HIS A 34 0.00 -4.38 5.59
C HIS A 34 -0.62 -3.38 4.60
N TYR A 35 -1.84 -3.62 4.13
CA TYR A 35 -2.62 -2.64 3.36
C TYR A 35 -2.82 -1.34 4.15
N MET A 36 -3.27 -1.42 5.41
CA MET A 36 -3.42 -0.22 6.26
C MET A 36 -2.09 0.52 6.44
N TYR A 37 -0.98 -0.20 6.58
CA TYR A 37 0.36 0.38 6.65
C TYR A 37 0.74 1.12 5.35
N LEU A 38 0.44 0.56 4.17
CA LEU A 38 0.71 1.20 2.88
C LEU A 38 -0.16 2.45 2.66
N VAL A 39 -1.43 2.43 3.09
CA VAL A 39 -2.31 3.60 3.06
C VAL A 39 -1.73 4.72 3.92
N ALA A 40 -1.27 4.41 5.13
CA ALA A 40 -0.63 5.40 6.00
C ALA A 40 0.65 5.99 5.37
N ILE A 41 1.42 5.21 4.60
CA ILE A 41 2.57 5.73 3.84
C ILE A 41 2.11 6.69 2.72
N SER A 42 1.06 6.33 1.99
CA SER A 42 0.48 7.18 0.93
C SER A 42 0.09 8.54 1.50
N GLU A 43 -0.66 8.53 2.60
CA GLU A 43 -1.09 9.75 3.31
C GLU A 43 0.10 10.57 3.82
N ALA A 44 1.10 9.92 4.42
CA ALA A 44 2.32 10.58 4.93
C ALA A 44 3.21 11.16 3.81
N CYS A 45 3.06 10.71 2.56
CA CYS A 45 3.75 11.24 1.39
C CYS A 45 2.95 12.35 0.65
N GLY A 46 1.83 12.81 1.23
CA GLY A 46 0.98 13.85 0.64
C GLY A 46 -0.22 13.33 -0.16
N GLY A 47 -0.49 12.02 -0.12
CA GLY A 47 -1.61 11.38 -0.81
C GLY A 47 -1.36 11.16 -2.31
N GLY A 48 -2.27 10.44 -2.97
CA GLY A 48 -2.23 10.21 -4.43
C GLY A 48 -1.28 9.10 -4.88
N ALA A 49 -0.72 8.33 -3.95
CA ALA A 49 0.12 7.16 -4.22
C ALA A 49 -0.68 5.85 -4.23
N ASP A 50 -1.99 5.90 -4.48
CA ASP A 50 -2.90 4.75 -4.36
C ASP A 50 -2.52 3.58 -5.28
N TYR A 51 -2.02 3.90 -6.48
CA TYR A 51 -1.50 2.89 -7.40
C TYR A 51 -0.26 2.16 -6.85
N LEU A 52 0.55 2.81 -6.00
CA LEU A 52 1.70 2.19 -5.33
C LEU A 52 1.26 1.25 -4.20
N VAL A 53 0.14 1.54 -3.54
CA VAL A 53 -0.47 0.60 -2.57
C VAL A 53 -0.85 -0.70 -3.28
N LEU A 54 -1.60 -0.60 -4.38
CA LEU A 54 -1.99 -1.76 -5.19
C LEU A 54 -0.77 -2.49 -5.77
N ASN A 55 0.20 -1.73 -6.29
CA ASN A 55 1.42 -2.30 -6.84
C ASN A 55 2.19 -3.11 -5.78
N ASN A 56 2.30 -2.62 -4.55
CA ASN A 56 3.00 -3.34 -3.49
C ASN A 56 2.33 -4.68 -3.18
N VAL A 57 1.01 -4.66 -2.95
CA VAL A 57 0.21 -5.86 -2.62
C VAL A 57 0.41 -6.97 -3.66
N VAL A 58 0.49 -6.61 -4.94
CA VAL A 58 0.67 -7.59 -6.02
C VAL A 58 2.14 -7.96 -6.23
N GLN A 59 3.01 -6.98 -6.50
CA GLN A 59 4.36 -7.23 -7.01
C GLN A 59 5.33 -7.77 -5.96
N TYR A 60 5.11 -7.43 -4.69
CA TYR A 60 6.01 -7.77 -3.57
C TYR A 60 5.47 -8.90 -2.69
N ALA A 61 4.40 -9.56 -3.12
CA ALA A 61 3.98 -10.84 -2.57
C ALA A 61 4.99 -11.96 -2.90
N SER A 62 4.86 -13.12 -2.23
CA SER A 62 5.61 -14.32 -2.60
C SER A 62 5.31 -14.72 -4.05
N ALA A 63 6.21 -15.45 -4.71
CA ALA A 63 6.07 -15.78 -6.13
C ALA A 63 4.73 -16.48 -6.46
N ASP A 64 4.33 -17.44 -5.62
CA ASP A 64 3.08 -18.19 -5.80
C ASP A 64 1.86 -17.28 -5.62
N LEU A 65 1.82 -16.51 -4.53
CA LEU A 65 0.72 -15.59 -4.25
C LEU A 65 0.62 -14.47 -5.29
N ARG A 66 1.75 -13.90 -5.73
CA ARG A 66 1.79 -12.88 -6.79
C ARG A 66 1.12 -13.38 -8.07
N THR A 67 1.36 -14.63 -8.45
CA THR A 67 0.75 -15.21 -9.65
C THR A 67 -0.78 -15.24 -9.53
N VAL A 68 -1.29 -15.61 -8.35
CA VAL A 68 -2.74 -15.61 -8.07
C VAL A 68 -3.31 -14.19 -8.02
N LEU A 69 -2.60 -13.26 -7.38
CA LEU A 69 -3.03 -11.86 -7.29
C LEU A 69 -3.03 -11.18 -8.66
N MET A 70 -2.03 -11.42 -9.51
CA MET A 70 -2.00 -10.92 -10.88
C MET A 70 -3.17 -11.44 -11.73
N ALA A 71 -3.61 -12.69 -11.51
CA ALA A 71 -4.78 -13.24 -12.20
C ALA A 71 -6.11 -12.61 -11.73
N LYS A 72 -6.15 -12.09 -10.50
CA LYS A 72 -7.32 -11.39 -9.93
C LYS A 72 -7.32 -9.88 -10.17
N LEU A 73 -6.15 -9.31 -10.47
CA LEU A 73 -5.97 -7.90 -10.75
C LEU A 73 -6.74 -7.51 -12.02
N ASP A 74 -7.67 -6.59 -11.87
CA ASP A 74 -8.33 -5.90 -12.96
C ASP A 74 -7.60 -4.60 -13.27
N GLY A 75 -6.88 -4.59 -14.39
CA GLY A 75 -6.13 -3.43 -14.88
C GLY A 75 -7.00 -2.32 -15.49
N THR A 76 -8.31 -2.52 -15.60
CA THR A 76 -9.25 -1.50 -16.11
C THR A 76 -9.80 -0.62 -14.99
N ARG A 77 -9.74 -1.10 -13.74
CA ARG A 77 -10.18 -0.39 -12.55
C ARG A 77 -9.26 0.78 -12.21
N GLN A 78 -9.87 1.89 -11.79
CA GLN A 78 -9.17 3.10 -11.34
C GLN A 78 -9.25 3.30 -9.82
N ASP A 79 -10.09 2.53 -9.14
CA ASP A 79 -10.26 2.52 -7.68
C ASP A 79 -9.15 1.67 -7.02
N TYR A 80 -7.91 2.13 -7.14
CA TYR A 80 -6.72 1.37 -6.73
C TYR A 80 -6.74 0.93 -5.26
N LEU A 81 -7.19 1.79 -4.34
CA LEU A 81 -7.27 1.44 -2.91
C LEU A 81 -8.28 0.34 -2.64
N GLN A 82 -9.49 0.46 -3.20
CA GLN A 82 -10.55 -0.52 -3.05
C GLN A 82 -10.11 -1.89 -3.59
N GLN A 83 -9.48 -1.91 -4.76
CA GLN A 83 -8.93 -3.13 -5.32
C GLN A 83 -7.77 -3.69 -4.48
N ALA A 84 -6.88 -2.85 -3.96
CA ALA A 84 -5.79 -3.28 -3.09
C ALA A 84 -6.32 -3.90 -1.80
N GLU A 85 -7.38 -3.34 -1.23
CA GLU A 85 -8.06 -3.86 -0.05
C GLU A 85 -8.67 -5.23 -0.30
N GLU A 86 -9.39 -5.41 -1.41
CA GLU A 86 -9.98 -6.70 -1.81
C GLU A 86 -8.90 -7.78 -1.98
N LEU A 87 -7.80 -7.44 -2.66
CA LEU A 87 -6.68 -8.36 -2.85
C LEU A 87 -5.95 -8.67 -1.54
N ALA A 88 -5.83 -7.69 -0.65
CA ALA A 88 -5.22 -7.88 0.67
C ALA A 88 -6.09 -8.75 1.59
N HIS A 89 -7.42 -8.69 1.49
CA HIS A 89 -8.33 -9.58 2.23
C HIS A 89 -8.38 -10.99 1.66
N PHE A 90 -8.12 -11.15 0.36
CA PHE A 90 -8.01 -12.46 -0.27
C PHE A 90 -6.71 -13.21 0.10
N ALA A 91 -5.62 -12.48 0.28
CA ALA A 91 -4.25 -12.98 0.45
C ALA A 91 -3.91 -13.42 1.88
#